data_AF-A0AAJ0BM12-F1
#
_entry.id   AF-A0AAJ0BM12-F1
#
_cell.length_a   1.000
_cell.length_b   1.000
_cell.length_c   1.000
_cell.angle_alpha   90.00
_cell.angle_beta   90.00
_cell.angle_gamma   90.00
#
_symmetry.space_group_name_H-M   'P 1'
#
loop_
_entity.id
_entity.type
_entity.pdbx_description
1 polymer ?
#
loop_
_entity_poly.entity_id
_entity_poly.type
_entity_poly.pdbx_seq_one_letter_code
_entity_poly.pdbx_strand_id
1 'polypeptide(L)'
;MMSGGGGADTVGSLLASIAMSLTEALRILMFADKRQWGPDEFEQIRVLEAALDEAKKDFQEMAPLVHGQFYYQNDRTGASLVELRALQAKFAAHAQNFRDWVRTGGPINPIWARETSELKRDLHRAQCRAARRIFSAEQDQPRCLGAFQVYRQQRRAEAERARRQRAQSERPPWQQQHEQEVEAQQQQDQGTAEPGNPSRRKTSLEDLVPVCNSVGRFERLGRHDAAYVCDFCDGFLIWHDILRVPAARTPLPPGSTYPNWQATGLTSGAEDGVPVGTEKQVVFPPLAIANHVPPDEGDFRARILCPYCDEYTYLDQGGQDSEEEMRYAQDERGFADVDKFREHLEWNHTALPVPAIPVISSSVSNCRVM
;
A
#
# COMPACT_ATOMS: atom_id res chain seq x y z
N MET A 1 -40.85 9.84 -20.47
CA MET A 1 -40.60 8.38 -20.55
C MET A 1 -39.86 8.10 -21.84
N MET A 2 -38.54 7.93 -21.75
CA MET A 2 -37.74 7.36 -22.83
C MET A 2 -36.97 6.19 -22.22
N SER A 3 -37.53 5.00 -22.40
CA SER A 3 -36.84 3.74 -22.20
C SER A 3 -35.79 3.61 -23.31
N GLY A 4 -34.56 4.01 -23.02
CA GLY A 4 -33.38 3.67 -23.81
C GLY A 4 -32.81 2.37 -23.26
N GLY A 5 -32.67 1.36 -24.12
CA GLY A 5 -32.47 -0.03 -23.75
C GLY A 5 -31.35 -0.27 -22.73
N GLY A 6 -31.64 -1.12 -21.74
CA GLY A 6 -30.65 -1.76 -20.89
C GLY A 6 -29.80 -2.71 -21.71
N GLY A 7 -28.91 -2.16 -22.54
CA GLY A 7 -27.67 -2.85 -22.88
C GLY A 7 -27.02 -3.19 -21.56
N ALA A 8 -26.75 -4.47 -21.35
CA ALA A 8 -26.41 -4.99 -20.05
C ALA A 8 -25.11 -4.32 -19.55
N ASP A 9 -25.20 -3.29 -18.69
CA ASP A 9 -24.06 -2.49 -18.25
C ASP A 9 -22.93 -3.39 -17.75
N THR A 10 -21.71 -3.05 -18.16
CA THR A 10 -20.46 -3.59 -17.63
C THR A 10 -19.59 -2.46 -17.09
N VAL A 11 -18.60 -2.79 -16.27
CA VAL A 11 -17.55 -1.84 -15.85
C VAL A 11 -16.97 -1.10 -17.06
N GLY A 12 -16.62 -1.82 -18.13
CA GLY A 12 -16.10 -1.22 -19.36
C GLY A 12 -17.03 -0.21 -20.02
N SER A 13 -18.33 -0.53 -20.13
CA SER A 13 -19.32 0.38 -20.74
C SER A 13 -19.52 1.67 -19.93
N LEU A 14 -19.50 1.57 -18.59
CA LEU A 14 -19.65 2.72 -17.69
C LEU A 14 -18.40 3.60 -17.70
N LEU A 15 -17.20 3.00 -17.66
CA LEU A 15 -15.94 3.73 -17.79
C LEU A 15 -15.83 4.46 -19.13
N ALA A 16 -16.27 3.84 -20.23
CA ALA A 16 -16.34 4.50 -21.53
C ALA A 16 -17.29 5.70 -21.51
N SER A 17 -18.44 5.61 -20.84
CA SER A 17 -19.37 6.73 -20.69
C SER A 17 -18.81 7.88 -19.85
N ILE A 18 -18.05 7.57 -18.79
CA ILE A 18 -17.34 8.56 -18.00
C ILE A 18 -16.27 9.26 -18.84
N ALA A 19 -15.47 8.49 -19.59
CA ALA A 19 -14.45 9.05 -20.49
C ALA A 19 -15.06 9.95 -21.59
N MET A 20 -16.24 9.60 -22.11
CA MET A 20 -16.98 10.46 -23.03
C MET A 20 -17.41 11.78 -22.36
N SER A 21 -17.84 11.74 -21.10
CA SER A 21 -18.23 12.96 -20.35
C SER A 21 -17.03 13.90 -20.13
N LEU A 22 -15.86 13.34 -19.80
CA LEU A 22 -14.60 14.09 -19.70
C LEU A 22 -14.17 14.69 -21.04
N THR A 23 -14.22 13.89 -22.11
CA THR A 23 -13.85 14.33 -23.46
C THR A 23 -14.78 15.45 -23.96
N GLU A 24 -16.07 15.36 -23.63
CA GLU A 24 -17.03 16.39 -23.94
C GLU A 24 -16.76 17.69 -23.19
N ALA A 25 -16.48 17.63 -21.88
CA ALA A 25 -16.10 18.81 -21.09
C ALA A 25 -14.85 19.50 -21.68
N LEU A 26 -13.82 18.72 -22.03
CA LEU A 26 -12.62 19.22 -22.71
C LEU A 26 -12.95 19.86 -24.05
N ARG A 27 -13.81 19.23 -24.86
CA ARG A 27 -14.23 19.76 -26.16
C ARG A 27 -14.95 21.09 -26.01
N ILE A 28 -15.83 21.24 -25.01
CA ILE A 28 -16.54 22.47 -24.71
C ILE A 28 -15.56 23.61 -24.42
N LEU A 29 -14.59 23.37 -23.53
CA LEU A 29 -13.55 24.36 -23.21
C LEU A 29 -12.65 24.65 -24.42
N MET A 30 -12.27 23.63 -25.19
CA MET A 30 -11.39 23.80 -26.36
C MET A 30 -11.97 24.76 -27.41
N PHE A 31 -13.30 24.76 -27.59
CA PHE A 31 -14.01 25.59 -28.57
C PHE A 31 -14.65 26.86 -27.98
N ALA A 32 -14.53 27.13 -26.68
CA ALA A 32 -14.99 28.37 -26.09
C ALA A 32 -14.10 29.57 -26.48
N ASP A 33 -14.64 30.79 -26.40
CA ASP A 33 -13.87 32.01 -26.68
C ASP A 33 -12.78 32.22 -25.62
N LYS A 34 -11.52 32.27 -26.04
CA LYS A 34 -10.34 32.33 -25.18
C LYS A 34 -9.90 33.76 -24.86
N ARG A 35 -10.53 34.79 -25.44
CA ARG A 35 -10.11 36.19 -25.28
C ARG A 35 -10.18 36.69 -23.84
N GLN A 36 -11.05 36.11 -23.03
CA GLN A 36 -11.29 36.51 -21.63
C GLN A 36 -10.79 35.48 -20.62
N TRP A 37 -10.04 34.47 -21.05
CA TRP A 37 -9.58 33.42 -20.14
C TRP A 37 -8.55 33.96 -19.14
N GLY A 38 -8.76 33.58 -17.89
CA GLY A 38 -7.80 33.72 -16.81
C GLY A 38 -7.18 32.37 -16.44
N PRO A 39 -6.46 32.33 -15.31
CA PRO A 39 -5.83 31.12 -14.81
C PRO A 39 -6.82 29.96 -14.54
N ASP A 40 -8.04 30.28 -14.12
CA ASP A 40 -9.03 29.28 -13.73
C ASP A 40 -9.51 28.44 -14.92
N GLU A 41 -9.73 29.04 -16.09
CA GLU A 41 -10.12 28.31 -17.31
C GLU A 41 -9.04 27.32 -17.76
N PHE A 42 -7.77 27.74 -17.71
CA PHE A 42 -6.65 26.85 -18.02
C PHE A 42 -6.48 25.74 -16.98
N GLU A 43 -6.74 26.06 -15.70
CA GLU A 43 -6.73 25.06 -14.63
C GLU A 43 -7.82 24.01 -14.84
N GLN A 44 -9.04 24.39 -15.28
CA GLN A 44 -10.10 23.43 -15.61
C GLN A 44 -9.65 22.41 -16.67
N ILE A 45 -9.00 22.88 -17.75
CA ILE A 45 -8.48 21.99 -18.79
C ILE A 45 -7.45 21.03 -18.20
N ARG A 46 -6.46 21.57 -17.47
CA ARG A 46 -5.37 20.79 -16.89
C ARG A 46 -5.90 19.67 -15.99
N VAL A 47 -6.89 19.95 -15.14
CA VAL A 47 -7.45 18.93 -14.24
C VAL A 47 -8.35 17.92 -14.97
N LEU A 48 -9.07 18.34 -16.01
CA LEU A 48 -9.88 17.42 -16.84
C LEU A 48 -9.00 16.48 -17.67
N GLU A 49 -7.91 16.98 -18.25
CA GLU A 49 -6.90 16.17 -18.96
C GLU A 49 -6.27 15.16 -17.99
N ALA A 50 -5.82 15.64 -16.83
CA ALA A 50 -5.27 14.77 -15.79
C ALA A 50 -6.26 13.69 -15.33
N ALA A 51 -7.55 14.02 -15.22
CA ALA A 51 -8.58 13.05 -14.84
C ALA A 51 -8.82 12.00 -15.94
N LEU A 52 -8.82 12.41 -17.21
CA LEU A 52 -8.98 11.49 -18.33
C LEU A 52 -7.77 10.57 -18.50
N ASP A 53 -6.56 11.10 -18.35
CA ASP A 53 -5.33 10.32 -18.45
C ASP A 53 -5.19 9.34 -17.28
N GLU A 54 -5.52 9.75 -16.06
CA GLU A 54 -5.54 8.85 -14.90
C GLU A 54 -6.61 7.75 -15.06
N ALA A 55 -7.81 8.08 -15.55
CA ALA A 55 -8.84 7.07 -15.81
C ALA A 55 -8.40 6.02 -16.85
N LYS A 56 -7.69 6.43 -17.91
CA LYS A 56 -7.12 5.52 -18.91
C LYS A 56 -6.00 4.66 -18.33
N LYS A 57 -5.12 5.28 -17.54
CA LYS A 57 -4.02 4.60 -16.86
C LYS A 57 -4.56 3.53 -15.92
N ASP A 58 -5.53 3.88 -15.07
CA ASP A 58 -6.18 2.94 -14.16
C ASP A 58 -6.78 1.76 -14.92
N PHE A 59 -7.50 2.01 -16.03
CA PHE A 59 -8.06 0.93 -16.84
C PHE A 59 -7.00 -0.04 -17.37
N GLN A 60 -5.84 0.48 -17.79
CA GLN A 60 -4.71 -0.32 -18.26
C GLN A 60 -4.01 -1.08 -17.13
N GLU A 61 -3.91 -0.48 -15.94
CA GLU A 61 -3.23 -1.05 -14.78
C GLU A 61 -4.10 -2.05 -14.02
N MET A 62 -5.43 -1.89 -14.00
CA MET A 62 -6.34 -2.81 -13.33
C MET A 62 -6.43 -4.15 -14.06
N ALA A 63 -6.48 -4.14 -15.40
CA ALA A 63 -6.69 -5.35 -16.20
C ALA A 63 -5.69 -6.49 -15.89
N PRO A 64 -4.36 -6.26 -15.83
CA PRO A 64 -3.38 -7.28 -15.47
C PRO A 64 -3.51 -7.85 -14.05
N LEU A 65 -4.24 -7.16 -13.15
CA LEU A 65 -4.45 -7.60 -11.77
C LEU A 65 -5.58 -8.63 -11.65
N VAL A 66 -6.49 -8.68 -12.62
CA VAL A 66 -7.74 -9.47 -12.58
C VAL A 66 -7.91 -10.34 -13.81
N HIS A 67 -6.91 -11.17 -14.12
CA HIS A 67 -6.90 -12.13 -15.23
C HIS A 67 -7.01 -11.54 -16.66
N GLY A 68 -6.84 -10.22 -16.78
CA GLY A 68 -6.74 -9.52 -18.06
C GLY A 68 -7.92 -8.61 -18.36
N GLN A 69 -7.79 -7.88 -19.47
CA GLN A 69 -8.74 -6.83 -19.85
C GLN A 69 -10.15 -7.35 -20.09
N PHE A 70 -10.30 -8.57 -20.63
CA PHE A 70 -11.61 -9.16 -20.91
C PHE A 70 -12.46 -9.31 -19.64
N TYR A 71 -11.87 -9.78 -18.54
CA TYR A 71 -12.57 -9.96 -17.26
C TYR A 71 -12.94 -8.63 -16.65
N TYR A 72 -11.99 -7.69 -16.58
CA TYR A 72 -12.24 -6.37 -16.03
C TYR A 72 -13.31 -5.59 -16.81
N GLN A 73 -13.21 -5.57 -18.14
CA GLN A 73 -14.13 -4.81 -18.99
C GLN A 73 -15.56 -5.37 -18.96
N ASN A 74 -15.70 -6.68 -18.83
CA ASN A 74 -16.98 -7.36 -18.81
C ASN A 74 -17.52 -7.63 -17.40
N ASP A 75 -16.86 -7.13 -16.34
CA ASP A 75 -17.36 -7.28 -14.98
C ASP A 75 -18.77 -6.71 -14.84
N ARG A 76 -19.61 -7.49 -14.17
CA ARG A 76 -21.04 -7.20 -13.93
C ARG A 76 -21.39 -7.24 -12.45
N THR A 77 -20.39 -7.25 -11.56
CA THR A 77 -20.60 -7.26 -10.12
C THR A 77 -21.51 -6.10 -9.71
N GLY A 78 -22.64 -6.42 -9.06
CA GLY A 78 -23.71 -5.44 -8.81
C GLY A 78 -23.22 -4.19 -8.07
N ALA A 79 -22.39 -4.37 -7.03
CA ALA A 79 -21.79 -3.27 -6.28
C ALA A 79 -20.90 -2.37 -7.17
N SER A 80 -20.13 -2.95 -8.10
CA SER A 80 -19.29 -2.19 -9.05
C SER A 80 -20.14 -1.36 -10.01
N LEU A 81 -21.22 -1.95 -10.53
CA LEU A 81 -22.10 -1.25 -11.45
C LEU A 81 -22.87 -0.11 -10.76
N VAL A 82 -23.36 -0.30 -9.54
CA VAL A 82 -24.06 0.74 -8.78
C VAL A 82 -23.14 1.95 -8.53
N GLU A 83 -21.92 1.67 -8.09
CA GLU A 83 -20.93 2.68 -7.78
C GLU A 83 -20.48 3.48 -9.02
N LEU A 84 -20.18 2.77 -10.12
CA LEU A 84 -19.78 3.41 -11.37
C LEU A 84 -20.93 4.19 -12.03
N ARG A 85 -22.19 3.74 -11.92
CA ARG A 85 -23.35 4.51 -12.38
C ARG A 85 -23.52 5.81 -11.61
N ALA A 86 -23.32 5.77 -10.28
CA ALA A 86 -23.36 6.99 -9.47
C ALA A 86 -22.29 7.98 -9.92
N LEU A 87 -21.07 7.50 -10.21
CA LEU A 87 -20.00 8.35 -10.74
C LEU A 87 -20.28 8.86 -12.15
N GLN A 88 -20.79 8.00 -13.04
CA GLN A 88 -21.23 8.40 -14.38
C GLN A 88 -22.24 9.55 -14.33
N ALA A 89 -23.24 9.48 -13.45
CA ALA A 89 -24.21 10.55 -13.25
C ALA A 89 -23.54 11.86 -12.79
N LYS A 90 -22.59 11.78 -11.85
CA LYS A 90 -21.82 12.94 -11.38
C LYS A 90 -20.97 13.56 -12.50
N PHE A 91 -20.23 12.76 -13.27
CA PHE A 91 -19.44 13.26 -14.41
C PHE A 91 -20.32 13.86 -15.52
N ALA A 92 -21.48 13.26 -15.79
CA ALA A 92 -22.42 13.80 -16.77
C ALA A 92 -22.99 15.16 -16.32
N ALA A 93 -23.37 15.28 -15.04
CA ALA A 93 -23.80 16.56 -14.46
C ALA A 93 -22.67 17.59 -14.49
N HIS A 94 -21.43 17.19 -14.20
CA HIS A 94 -20.26 18.06 -14.26
C HIS A 94 -19.99 18.57 -15.68
N ALA A 95 -20.05 17.69 -16.69
CA ALA A 95 -19.95 18.08 -18.09
C ALA A 95 -21.08 19.04 -18.50
N GLN A 96 -22.27 18.87 -17.95
CA GLN A 96 -23.41 19.75 -18.19
C GLN A 96 -23.16 21.18 -17.66
N ASN A 97 -22.48 21.34 -16.52
CA ASN A 97 -22.10 22.65 -16.00
C ASN A 97 -21.27 23.46 -17.01
N PHE A 98 -20.30 22.83 -17.69
CA PHE A 98 -19.51 23.50 -18.72
C PHE A 98 -20.34 23.89 -19.95
N ARG A 99 -21.32 23.05 -20.35
CA ARG A 99 -22.23 23.41 -21.45
C ARG A 99 -23.06 24.63 -21.12
N ASP A 100 -23.57 24.72 -19.89
CA ASP A 100 -24.38 25.83 -19.46
C ASP A 100 -23.55 27.11 -19.27
N TRP A 101 -22.31 26.96 -18.83
CA TRP A 101 -21.34 28.06 -18.81
C TRP A 101 -21.07 28.63 -20.20
N VAL A 102 -20.78 27.80 -21.22
CA VAL A 102 -20.55 28.29 -22.59
C VAL A 102 -21.76 29.05 -23.16
N ARG A 103 -22.98 28.67 -22.79
CA ARG A 103 -24.20 29.38 -23.22
C ARG A 103 -24.39 30.72 -22.53
N THR A 104 -24.06 30.78 -21.24
CA THR A 104 -24.30 31.96 -20.40
C THR A 104 -23.16 32.99 -20.53
N GLY A 105 -21.93 32.52 -20.72
CA GLY A 105 -20.71 33.33 -20.68
C GLY A 105 -20.31 33.73 -19.26
N GLY A 106 -19.28 34.56 -19.16
CA GLY A 106 -18.71 35.04 -17.89
C GLY A 106 -17.54 34.19 -17.38
N PRO A 107 -16.95 34.56 -16.23
CA PRO A 107 -15.82 33.84 -15.65
C PRO A 107 -16.24 32.42 -15.26
N ILE A 108 -15.35 31.45 -15.47
CA ILE A 108 -15.61 30.06 -15.06
C ILE A 108 -15.62 29.93 -13.54
N ASN A 109 -16.38 28.96 -13.00
CA ASN A 109 -16.39 28.72 -11.56
C ASN A 109 -15.11 27.97 -11.15
N PRO A 110 -14.24 28.54 -10.30
CA PRO A 110 -12.99 27.90 -9.89
C PRO A 110 -13.21 26.63 -9.06
N ILE A 111 -14.36 26.48 -8.40
CA ILE A 111 -14.69 25.30 -7.59
C ILE A 111 -14.74 24.02 -8.45
N TRP A 112 -15.10 24.14 -9.73
CA TRP A 112 -15.18 23.00 -10.65
C TRP A 112 -13.84 22.29 -10.84
N ALA A 113 -12.70 22.95 -10.61
CA ALA A 113 -11.39 22.31 -10.72
C ALA A 113 -11.15 21.36 -9.55
N ARG A 114 -11.58 21.79 -8.36
CA ARG A 114 -11.57 20.97 -7.14
C ARG A 114 -12.54 19.79 -7.27
N GLU A 115 -13.75 20.03 -7.76
CA GLU A 115 -14.74 18.98 -8.01
C GLU A 115 -14.22 17.94 -9.01
N THR A 116 -13.56 18.38 -10.09
CA THR A 116 -12.91 17.48 -11.05
C THR A 116 -11.85 16.61 -10.37
N SER A 117 -11.03 17.21 -9.50
CA SER A 117 -10.01 16.48 -8.74
C SER A 117 -10.60 15.50 -7.71
N GLU A 118 -11.75 15.83 -7.12
CA GLU A 118 -12.53 14.94 -6.24
C GLU A 118 -13.11 13.76 -7.04
N LEU A 119 -13.81 14.02 -8.15
CA LEU A 119 -14.36 13.00 -9.03
C LEU A 119 -13.28 12.07 -9.60
N LYS A 120 -12.11 12.60 -9.93
CA LYS A 120 -10.95 11.82 -10.36
C LYS A 120 -10.53 10.80 -9.30
N ARG A 121 -10.38 11.23 -8.04
CA ARG A 121 -10.02 10.34 -6.92
C ARG A 121 -11.10 9.30 -6.66
N ASP A 122 -12.37 9.70 -6.72
CA ASP A 122 -13.49 8.78 -6.54
C ASP A 122 -13.53 7.71 -7.65
N LEU A 123 -13.26 8.11 -8.89
CA LEU A 123 -13.18 7.19 -10.04
C LEU A 123 -12.04 6.19 -9.89
N HIS A 124 -10.83 6.66 -9.54
CA HIS A 124 -9.68 5.80 -9.28
C HIS A 124 -10.01 4.74 -8.22
N ARG A 125 -10.57 5.17 -7.09
CA ARG A 125 -11.01 4.28 -6.01
C ARG A 125 -12.08 3.29 -6.43
N ALA A 126 -13.08 3.71 -7.21
CA ALA A 126 -14.11 2.83 -7.73
C ALA A 126 -13.53 1.76 -8.67
N GLN A 127 -12.54 2.11 -9.50
CA GLN A 127 -11.83 1.16 -10.35
C GLN A 127 -11.01 0.15 -9.52
N CYS A 128 -10.26 0.61 -8.53
CA CYS A 128 -9.53 -0.24 -7.59
C CYS A 128 -10.46 -1.22 -6.84
N ARG A 129 -11.61 -0.73 -6.35
CA ARG A 129 -12.62 -1.58 -5.70
C ARG A 129 -13.28 -2.58 -6.65
N ALA A 130 -13.57 -2.18 -7.88
CA ALA A 130 -14.08 -3.11 -8.89
C ALA A 130 -13.08 -4.24 -9.16
N ALA A 131 -11.80 -3.90 -9.36
CA ALA A 131 -10.74 -4.90 -9.51
C ALA A 131 -10.61 -5.81 -8.26
N ARG A 132 -10.66 -5.23 -7.06
CA ARG A 132 -10.65 -5.99 -5.81
C ARG A 132 -11.81 -6.98 -5.71
N ARG A 133 -13.01 -6.61 -6.15
CA ARG A 133 -14.18 -7.52 -6.11
C ARG A 133 -14.02 -8.72 -7.03
N ILE A 134 -13.48 -8.52 -8.24
CA ILE A 134 -13.16 -9.62 -9.16
C ILE A 134 -12.11 -10.53 -8.52
N PHE A 135 -11.03 -9.94 -8.02
CA PHE A 135 -9.95 -10.68 -7.36
C PHE A 135 -10.43 -11.49 -6.14
N SER A 136 -11.26 -10.89 -5.28
CA SER A 136 -11.80 -11.57 -4.09
C SER A 136 -12.80 -12.68 -4.43
N ALA A 137 -13.44 -12.66 -5.60
CA ALA A 137 -14.36 -13.72 -6.01
C ALA A 137 -13.64 -15.01 -6.45
N GLU A 138 -12.37 -14.90 -6.83
CA GLU A 138 -11.60 -15.98 -7.46
C GLU A 138 -10.47 -16.52 -6.57
N GLN A 139 -9.95 -15.71 -5.64
CA GLN A 139 -8.79 -16.06 -4.84
C GLN A 139 -9.18 -16.53 -3.44
N ASP A 140 -8.66 -17.70 -3.06
CA ASP A 140 -8.71 -18.22 -1.69
C ASP A 140 -7.59 -17.63 -0.81
N GLN A 141 -7.46 -16.30 -0.85
CA GLN A 141 -6.49 -15.62 0.01
C GLN A 141 -7.10 -14.38 0.68
N PRO A 142 -6.94 -14.24 2.01
CA PRO A 142 -7.62 -13.20 2.80
C PRO A 142 -7.10 -11.79 2.53
N ARG A 143 -5.91 -11.63 1.93
CA ARG A 143 -5.30 -10.31 1.71
C ARG A 143 -6.12 -9.47 0.74
N CYS A 144 -6.18 -8.17 1.02
CA CYS A 144 -6.67 -7.19 0.07
C CYS A 144 -5.85 -7.25 -1.24
N LEU A 145 -6.45 -6.98 -2.41
CA LEU A 145 -5.72 -6.93 -3.69
C LEU A 145 -4.53 -5.95 -3.62
N GLY A 146 -4.73 -4.80 -3.00
CA GLY A 146 -3.67 -3.84 -2.72
C GLY A 146 -2.54 -4.41 -1.85
N ALA A 147 -2.90 -5.04 -0.73
CA ALA A 147 -1.93 -5.71 0.15
C ALA A 147 -1.12 -6.78 -0.61
N PHE A 148 -1.82 -7.58 -1.43
CA PHE A 148 -1.22 -8.64 -2.23
C PHE A 148 -0.17 -8.11 -3.21
N GLN A 149 -0.38 -6.93 -3.81
CA GLN A 149 0.64 -6.32 -4.68
C GLN A 149 1.92 -5.97 -3.92
N VAL A 150 1.79 -5.35 -2.74
CA VAL A 150 2.94 -5.00 -1.90
C VAL A 150 3.64 -6.27 -1.40
N TYR A 151 2.87 -7.26 -0.95
CA TYR A 151 3.37 -8.57 -0.54
C TYR A 151 4.16 -9.26 -1.66
N ARG A 152 3.61 -9.31 -2.88
CA ARG A 152 4.28 -9.90 -4.04
C ARG A 152 5.60 -9.22 -4.34
N GLN A 153 5.66 -7.89 -4.25
CA GLN A 153 6.90 -7.15 -4.46
C GLN A 153 7.91 -7.42 -3.34
N GLN A 154 7.46 -7.49 -2.09
CA GLN A 154 8.30 -7.86 -0.96
C GLN A 154 8.94 -9.25 -1.17
N ARG A 155 8.15 -10.27 -1.53
CA ARG A 155 8.66 -11.63 -1.79
C ARG A 155 9.67 -11.68 -2.93
N ARG A 156 9.47 -10.87 -3.99
CA ARG A 156 10.44 -10.74 -5.08
C ARG A 156 11.77 -10.15 -4.60
N ALA A 157 11.72 -9.08 -3.82
CA ALA A 157 12.91 -8.44 -3.27
C ALA A 157 13.66 -9.37 -2.30
N GLU A 158 12.95 -10.11 -1.45
CA GLU A 158 13.53 -11.12 -0.56
C GLU A 158 14.22 -12.26 -1.34
N ALA A 159 13.55 -12.79 -2.37
CA ALA A 159 14.12 -13.83 -3.23
C ALA A 159 15.38 -13.34 -3.97
N GLU A 160 15.39 -12.09 -4.46
CA GLU A 160 16.56 -11.51 -5.09
C GLU A 160 17.73 -11.35 -4.10
N ARG A 161 17.46 -10.91 -2.87
CA ARG A 161 18.49 -10.86 -1.81
C ARG A 161 19.06 -12.24 -1.51
N ALA A 162 18.20 -13.26 -1.36
CA ALA A 162 18.64 -14.63 -1.12
C ALA A 162 19.52 -15.15 -2.27
N ARG A 163 19.16 -14.85 -3.54
CA ARG A 163 19.98 -15.19 -4.72
C ARG A 163 21.35 -14.49 -4.69
N ARG A 164 21.38 -13.19 -4.36
CA ARG A 164 22.62 -12.42 -4.23
C ARG A 164 23.51 -12.97 -3.11
N GLN A 165 22.93 -13.33 -1.96
CA GLN A 165 23.67 -13.92 -0.84
C GLN A 165 24.26 -15.29 -1.21
N ARG A 166 23.49 -16.16 -1.87
CA ARG A 166 24.00 -17.45 -2.37
C ARG A 166 25.12 -17.28 -3.39
N ALA A 167 24.93 -16.38 -4.36
CA ALA A 167 25.96 -16.07 -5.34
C ALA A 167 27.24 -15.52 -4.67
N GLN A 168 27.11 -14.76 -3.58
CA GLN A 168 28.26 -14.29 -2.80
C GLN A 168 28.95 -15.42 -2.02
N SER A 169 28.20 -16.33 -1.40
CA SER A 169 28.79 -17.48 -0.68
C SER A 169 29.46 -18.49 -1.61
N GLU A 170 29.00 -18.62 -2.85
CA GLU A 170 29.54 -19.54 -3.85
C GLU A 170 30.73 -18.94 -4.63
N ARG A 171 31.09 -17.67 -4.40
CA ARG A 171 32.21 -17.02 -5.09
C ARG A 171 33.55 -17.63 -4.64
N PRO A 172 34.40 -18.09 -5.59
CA PRO A 172 35.75 -18.53 -5.27
C PRO A 172 36.58 -17.44 -4.57
N PRO A 173 37.49 -17.79 -3.65
CA PRO A 173 38.29 -16.82 -2.90
C PRO A 173 39.07 -15.82 -3.77
N TRP A 174 39.58 -16.26 -4.93
CA TRP A 174 40.32 -15.39 -5.86
C TRP A 174 39.45 -14.28 -6.45
N GLN A 175 38.15 -14.54 -6.64
CA GLN A 175 37.22 -13.57 -7.20
C GLN A 175 36.83 -12.52 -6.15
N GLN A 176 36.74 -12.93 -4.88
CA GLN A 176 36.50 -12.02 -3.74
C GLN A 176 37.69 -11.07 -3.53
N GLN A 177 38.93 -11.56 -3.68
CA GLN A 177 40.14 -10.74 -3.58
C GLN A 177 40.19 -9.68 -4.69
N HIS A 178 39.91 -10.07 -5.94
CA HIS A 178 39.92 -9.13 -7.06
C HIS A 178 38.85 -8.03 -6.91
N GLU A 179 37.65 -8.37 -6.42
CA GLU A 179 36.62 -7.35 -6.13
C GLU A 179 37.01 -6.43 -4.97
N GLN A 180 37.66 -6.94 -3.93
CA GLN A 180 38.20 -6.11 -2.83
C GLN A 180 39.31 -5.18 -3.32
N GLU A 181 40.20 -5.65 -4.19
CA GLU A 181 41.23 -4.82 -4.83
C GLU A 181 40.63 -3.73 -5.72
N VAL A 182 39.60 -4.06 -6.51
CA VAL A 182 38.89 -3.10 -7.36
C VAL A 182 38.09 -2.09 -6.51
N GLU A 183 37.44 -2.52 -5.42
CA GLU A 183 36.76 -1.59 -4.50
C GLU A 183 37.74 -0.69 -3.75
N ALA A 184 38.91 -1.20 -3.37
CA ALA A 184 39.97 -0.41 -2.73
C ALA A 184 40.57 0.61 -3.71
N GLN A 185 40.78 0.24 -4.98
CA GLN A 185 41.22 1.17 -6.03
C GLN A 185 40.16 2.24 -6.34
N GLN A 186 38.88 1.87 -6.43
CA GLN A 186 37.79 2.84 -6.64
C GLN A 186 37.60 3.80 -5.46
N GLN A 187 37.84 3.36 -4.22
CA GLN A 187 37.80 4.25 -3.05
C GLN A 187 39.00 5.22 -3.00
N GLN A 188 40.17 4.80 -3.53
CA GLN A 188 41.31 5.70 -3.68
C GLN A 188 41.09 6.75 -4.79
N ASP A 189 40.41 6.40 -5.87
CA ASP A 189 40.10 7.33 -6.98
C ASP A 189 38.93 8.29 -6.67
N GLN A 190 38.08 8.00 -5.67
CA GLN A 190 36.97 8.87 -5.25
C GLN A 190 37.36 10.01 -4.30
N GLY A 191 38.65 10.18 -3.99
CA GLY A 191 39.16 11.30 -3.18
C GLY A 191 39.00 12.71 -3.79
N THR A 192 38.43 12.83 -5.00
CA THR A 192 38.25 14.10 -5.71
C THR A 192 36.87 14.29 -6.36
N ALA A 193 35.88 13.43 -6.08
CA ALA A 193 34.56 13.52 -6.72
C ALA A 193 33.46 14.05 -5.77
N GLU A 194 32.73 15.05 -6.24
CA GLU A 194 31.56 15.67 -5.61
C GLU A 194 30.49 14.68 -5.11
N PRO A 195 29.69 15.06 -4.09
CA PRO A 195 28.68 14.20 -3.48
C PRO A 195 27.45 14.06 -4.39
N GLY A 196 27.53 13.17 -5.38
CA GLY A 196 26.45 13.06 -6.37
C GLY A 196 26.30 11.73 -7.10
N ASN A 197 26.95 10.64 -6.68
CA ASN A 197 26.81 9.35 -7.38
C ASN A 197 25.74 8.44 -6.74
N PRO A 198 24.59 8.17 -7.41
CA PRO A 198 23.51 7.35 -6.84
C PRO A 198 23.77 5.82 -6.93
N SER A 199 24.99 5.40 -7.28
CA SER A 199 25.31 4.02 -7.62
C SER A 199 25.73 3.16 -6.42
N ARG A 200 24.83 2.98 -5.44
CA ARG A 200 24.84 1.83 -4.51
C ARG A 200 23.52 1.74 -3.76
N ARG A 201 22.39 1.74 -4.48
CA ARG A 201 21.10 1.37 -3.86
C ARG A 201 21.12 -0.11 -3.55
N LYS A 202 21.61 -0.44 -2.35
CA LYS A 202 21.27 -1.70 -1.69
C LYS A 202 19.75 -1.78 -1.74
N THR A 203 19.20 -2.78 -2.41
CA THR A 203 17.76 -3.02 -2.55
C THR A 203 17.19 -3.24 -1.16
N SER A 204 16.78 -2.15 -0.52
CA SER A 204 16.38 -2.09 0.87
C SER A 204 14.85 -2.06 0.91
N LEU A 205 14.21 -2.40 2.04
CA LEU A 205 12.74 -2.52 2.08
C LEU A 205 12.01 -1.18 1.86
N GLU A 206 12.77 -0.09 1.88
CA GLU A 206 12.43 1.25 1.43
C GLU A 206 11.96 1.28 -0.03
N ASP A 207 12.39 0.32 -0.87
CA ASP A 207 11.92 0.13 -2.24
C ASP A 207 10.41 -0.23 -2.31
N LEU A 208 9.80 -0.63 -1.19
CA LEU A 208 8.36 -0.91 -1.11
C LEU A 208 7.52 0.35 -0.95
N VAL A 209 8.09 1.48 -0.52
CA VAL A 209 7.35 2.72 -0.28
C VAL A 209 6.62 3.21 -1.55
N PRO A 210 7.25 3.23 -2.74
CA PRO A 210 6.54 3.57 -3.98
C PRO A 210 5.34 2.64 -4.28
N VAL A 211 5.45 1.35 -3.98
CA VAL A 211 4.35 0.39 -4.19
C VAL A 211 3.24 0.56 -3.16
N CYS A 212 3.59 0.89 -1.91
CA CYS A 212 2.60 1.26 -0.90
C CYS A 212 1.81 2.51 -1.34
N ASN A 213 2.49 3.49 -1.93
CA ASN A 213 1.87 4.72 -2.43
C ASN A 213 1.03 4.52 -3.70
N SER A 214 1.20 3.42 -4.44
CA SER A 214 0.33 3.07 -5.56
C SER A 214 -0.91 2.29 -5.14
N VAL A 215 -0.97 1.81 -3.89
CA VAL A 215 -2.06 1.01 -3.34
C VAL A 215 -3.02 1.82 -2.46
N GLY A 216 -2.56 2.98 -2.01
CA GLY A 216 -3.24 3.79 -1.03
C GLY A 216 -2.35 4.95 -0.60
N ARG A 217 -2.80 5.69 0.40
CA ARG A 217 -2.11 6.91 0.84
C ARG A 217 -2.19 7.11 2.34
N PHE A 218 -1.22 7.84 2.85
CA PHE A 218 -1.24 8.31 4.23
C PHE A 218 -1.99 9.62 4.36
N GLU A 219 -2.87 9.70 5.36
CA GLU A 219 -3.60 10.90 5.75
C GLU A 219 -3.44 11.14 7.25
N ARG A 220 -3.59 12.39 7.68
CA ARG A 220 -3.66 12.73 9.11
C ARG A 220 -5.07 12.47 9.61
N LEU A 221 -5.19 11.66 10.66
CA LEU A 221 -6.44 11.45 11.36
C LEU A 221 -6.42 12.28 12.66
N GLY A 222 -7.14 13.40 12.63
CA GLY A 222 -7.07 14.38 13.71
C GLY A 222 -5.69 15.03 13.83
N ARG A 223 -5.28 15.33 15.07
CA ARG A 223 -4.01 16.03 15.35
C ARG A 223 -2.84 15.09 15.56
N HIS A 224 -3.09 13.86 15.96
CA HIS A 224 -2.09 13.00 16.59
C HIS A 224 -1.78 11.74 15.78
N ASP A 225 -2.75 11.24 15.02
CA ASP A 225 -2.65 9.93 14.39
C ASP A 225 -2.36 10.05 12.90
N ALA A 226 -1.66 9.03 12.38
CA ALA A 226 -1.47 8.84 10.95
C ALA A 226 -2.23 7.59 10.50
N ALA A 227 -3.00 7.71 9.44
CA ALA A 227 -3.78 6.61 8.88
C ALA A 227 -3.34 6.34 7.44
N TYR A 228 -3.14 5.06 7.09
CA TYR A 228 -3.06 4.63 5.70
C TYR A 228 -4.45 4.20 5.23
N VAL A 229 -4.89 4.75 4.10
CA VAL A 229 -6.18 4.42 3.47
C VAL A 229 -5.90 3.66 2.18
N CYS A 230 -6.32 2.39 2.13
CA CYS A 230 -6.15 1.57 0.93
C CYS A 230 -7.24 1.87 -0.11
N ASP A 231 -6.85 2.18 -1.34
CA ASP A 231 -7.81 2.52 -2.40
C ASP A 231 -8.57 1.28 -2.94
N PHE A 232 -8.12 0.06 -2.62
CA PHE A 232 -8.76 -1.21 -3.05
C PHE A 232 -9.86 -1.70 -2.10
N CYS A 233 -9.78 -1.39 -0.81
CA CYS A 233 -10.72 -1.91 0.19
C CYS A 233 -11.30 -0.84 1.14
N ASP A 234 -10.89 0.42 1.01
CA ASP A 234 -11.20 1.52 1.95
C ASP A 234 -10.83 1.23 3.41
N GLY A 235 -10.00 0.21 3.64
CA GLY A 235 -9.53 -0.15 4.96
C GLY A 235 -8.47 0.83 5.49
N PHE A 236 -8.60 1.20 6.75
CA PHE A 236 -7.71 2.10 7.46
C PHE A 236 -6.72 1.31 8.33
N LEU A 237 -5.42 1.60 8.20
CA LEU A 237 -4.39 1.18 9.16
C LEU A 237 -3.93 2.42 9.93
N ILE A 238 -4.06 2.43 11.25
CA ILE A 238 -3.82 3.62 12.07
C ILE A 238 -2.59 3.42 12.94
N TRP A 239 -1.68 4.39 12.90
CA TRP A 239 -0.58 4.53 13.85
C TRP A 239 -0.88 5.69 14.79
N HIS A 240 -1.03 5.37 16.07
CA HIS A 240 -1.41 6.32 17.10
C HIS A 240 -0.22 7.12 17.63
N ASP A 241 -0.48 8.41 17.89
CA ASP A 241 0.49 9.37 18.45
C ASP A 241 1.84 9.35 17.71
N ILE A 242 1.81 9.60 16.40
CA ILE A 242 3.04 9.80 15.61
C ILE A 242 2.95 11.05 14.75
N LEU A 243 4.01 11.83 14.66
CA LEU A 243 4.10 13.02 13.80
C LEU A 243 4.16 12.62 12.32
N ARG A 244 4.94 11.60 12.01
CA ARG A 244 5.16 11.11 10.66
C ARG A 244 5.42 9.62 10.68
N VAL A 245 4.83 8.95 9.69
CA VAL A 245 5.02 7.52 9.47
C VAL A 245 6.46 7.25 9.01
N PRO A 246 7.20 6.34 9.67
CA PRO A 246 8.58 6.05 9.32
C PRO A 246 8.68 5.29 7.99
N ALA A 247 9.60 5.72 7.13
CA ALA A 247 9.84 5.10 5.83
C ALA A 247 10.97 4.05 5.83
N ALA A 248 11.71 3.94 6.93
CA ALA A 248 12.84 3.04 7.10
C ALA A 248 12.67 2.19 8.36
N ARG A 249 13.26 1.00 8.35
CA ARG A 249 13.27 0.10 9.51
C ARG A 249 14.31 0.53 10.54
N THR A 250 14.07 0.17 11.78
CA THR A 250 15.09 0.25 12.83
C THR A 250 16.19 -0.76 12.49
N PRO A 251 17.48 -0.37 12.46
CA PRO A 251 18.57 -1.32 12.23
C PRO A 251 18.61 -2.37 13.35
N LEU A 252 18.68 -3.65 12.98
CA LEU A 252 18.89 -4.72 13.94
C LEU A 252 20.39 -4.83 14.31
N PRO A 253 20.71 -5.28 15.53
CA PRO A 253 22.06 -5.67 15.89
C PRO A 253 22.62 -6.74 14.92
N PRO A 254 23.92 -6.69 14.60
CA PRO A 254 24.55 -7.71 13.78
C PRO A 254 24.40 -9.09 14.45
N GLY A 255 23.96 -10.08 13.67
CA GLY A 255 23.73 -11.46 14.16
C GLY A 255 22.33 -11.73 14.71
N SER A 256 21.41 -10.75 14.69
CA SER A 256 20.00 -11.02 15.04
C SER A 256 19.37 -12.00 14.04
N THR A 257 18.84 -13.10 14.56
CA THR A 257 18.04 -14.07 13.79
C THR A 257 16.55 -13.72 13.74
N TYR A 258 16.12 -12.73 14.53
CA TYR A 258 14.72 -12.30 14.61
C TYR A 258 14.31 -11.43 13.41
N PRO A 259 13.02 -11.48 13.02
CA PRO A 259 12.51 -10.65 11.94
C PRO A 259 12.58 -9.16 12.30
N ASN A 260 13.08 -8.33 11.37
CA ASN A 260 13.16 -6.89 11.55
C ASN A 260 11.81 -6.19 11.33
N TRP A 261 10.81 -6.36 12.18
CA TRP A 261 9.48 -5.76 11.95
C TRP A 261 9.36 -4.28 12.37
N GLN A 262 10.34 -3.76 13.11
CA GLN A 262 10.29 -2.46 13.80
C GLN A 262 10.70 -1.28 12.92
N ALA A 263 10.14 -0.11 13.23
CA ALA A 263 10.57 1.19 12.74
C ALA A 263 10.44 2.24 13.85
N THR A 264 11.31 3.24 13.84
CA THR A 264 11.27 4.34 14.81
C THR A 264 10.51 5.54 14.22
N GLY A 265 9.38 5.88 14.82
CA GLY A 265 8.64 7.11 14.58
C GLY A 265 8.91 8.17 15.66
N LEU A 266 8.35 9.36 15.48
CA LEU A 266 8.39 10.43 16.48
C LEU A 266 6.98 10.70 17.01
N THR A 267 6.81 10.83 18.32
CA THR A 267 5.50 11.07 18.96
C THR A 267 4.95 12.47 18.64
N SER A 268 3.62 12.57 18.55
CA SER A 268 2.94 13.85 18.37
C SER A 268 2.68 14.60 19.69
N GLY A 269 3.02 13.97 20.83
CA GLY A 269 2.80 14.50 22.18
C GLY A 269 1.34 14.43 22.61
N ALA A 270 0.59 13.45 22.11
CA ALA A 270 -0.79 13.20 22.52
C ALA A 270 -0.87 12.47 23.87
N GLU A 271 0.11 11.62 24.16
CA GLU A 271 0.20 10.87 25.40
C GLU A 271 0.70 11.77 26.55
N ASP A 272 -0.03 11.74 27.67
CA ASP A 272 0.29 12.56 28.85
C ASP A 272 1.71 12.28 29.36
N GLY A 273 2.50 13.34 29.47
CA GLY A 273 3.88 13.25 29.96
C GLY A 273 4.92 12.85 28.91
N VAL A 274 4.52 12.63 27.65
CA VAL A 274 5.46 12.35 26.55
C VAL A 274 5.69 13.62 25.72
N PRO A 275 6.92 14.18 25.68
CA PRO A 275 7.21 15.32 24.84
C PRO A 275 7.00 15.03 23.35
N VAL A 276 6.58 16.05 22.59
CA VAL A 276 6.54 15.99 21.13
C VAL A 276 7.93 15.68 20.60
N GLY A 277 8.03 14.78 19.62
CA GLY A 277 9.32 14.42 19.02
C GLY A 277 10.10 13.36 19.80
N THR A 278 9.48 12.68 20.77
CA THR A 278 10.09 11.51 21.43
C THR A 278 10.08 10.32 20.47
N GLU A 279 11.13 9.52 20.46
CA GLU A 279 11.18 8.32 19.63
C GLU A 279 10.18 7.27 20.13
N LYS A 280 9.40 6.71 19.21
CA LYS A 280 8.40 5.66 19.46
C LYS A 280 8.62 4.50 18.50
N GLN A 281 8.73 3.28 19.04
CA GLN A 281 8.76 2.08 18.21
C GLN A 281 7.38 1.78 17.65
N VAL A 282 7.32 1.53 16.35
CA VAL A 282 6.08 1.20 15.64
C VAL A 282 6.32 0.04 14.66
N VAL A 283 5.23 -0.57 14.20
CA VAL A 283 5.29 -1.54 13.11
C VAL A 283 5.70 -0.83 11.83
N PHE A 284 6.71 -1.36 11.13
CA PHE A 284 7.14 -0.83 9.85
C PHE A 284 5.98 -0.81 8.85
N PRO A 285 5.62 0.35 8.27
CA PRO A 285 4.36 0.48 7.54
C PRO A 285 4.21 -0.42 6.32
N PRO A 286 5.23 -0.58 5.45
CA PRO A 286 5.14 -1.54 4.36
C PRO A 286 4.88 -2.97 4.82
N LEU A 287 5.29 -3.36 6.04
CA LEU A 287 4.96 -4.68 6.60
C LEU A 287 3.46 -4.78 6.89
N ALA A 288 2.87 -3.79 7.57
CA ALA A 288 1.44 -3.76 7.85
C ALA A 288 0.61 -3.67 6.55
N ILE A 289 1.01 -2.81 5.61
CA ILE A 289 0.32 -2.62 4.33
C ILE A 289 0.39 -3.88 3.47
N ALA A 290 1.53 -4.55 3.36
CA ALA A 290 1.63 -5.83 2.64
C ALA A 290 0.74 -6.90 3.24
N ASN A 291 0.37 -6.76 4.51
CA ASN A 291 -0.30 -7.80 5.26
C ASN A 291 -1.76 -7.54 5.62
N HIS A 292 -2.36 -6.47 5.12
CA HIS A 292 -3.72 -6.12 5.50
C HIS A 292 -4.80 -6.90 4.76
N VAL A 293 -5.92 -7.10 5.46
CA VAL A 293 -7.16 -7.75 5.03
C VAL A 293 -8.24 -6.67 4.93
N PRO A 294 -9.18 -6.75 3.98
CA PRO A 294 -10.31 -5.82 3.92
C PRO A 294 -11.06 -5.75 5.26
N PRO A 295 -11.65 -4.60 5.62
CA PRO A 295 -12.48 -4.50 6.81
C PRO A 295 -13.71 -5.43 6.71
N ASP A 296 -14.20 -5.87 7.87
CA ASP A 296 -15.49 -6.57 7.98
C ASP A 296 -16.64 -5.63 7.53
N GLU A 297 -17.79 -6.18 7.15
CA GLU A 297 -18.94 -5.38 6.73
C GLU A 297 -19.37 -4.39 7.83
N GLY A 298 -19.39 -3.10 7.49
CA GLY A 298 -19.74 -2.02 8.42
C GLY A 298 -18.58 -1.50 9.28
N ASP A 299 -17.40 -2.11 9.19
CA ASP A 299 -16.18 -1.59 9.80
C ASP A 299 -15.36 -0.76 8.79
N PHE A 300 -14.43 0.04 9.30
CA PHE A 300 -13.47 0.83 8.52
C PHE A 300 -12.02 0.38 8.76
N ARG A 301 -11.73 -0.31 9.86
CA ARG A 301 -10.36 -0.72 10.18
C ARG A 301 -9.96 -1.96 9.39
N ALA A 302 -8.85 -1.86 8.68
CA ALA A 302 -8.25 -3.02 8.04
C ALA A 302 -7.62 -3.93 9.10
N ARG A 303 -7.88 -5.22 8.98
CA ARG A 303 -7.22 -6.23 9.80
C ARG A 303 -5.84 -6.58 9.23
N ILE A 304 -4.99 -7.25 10.01
CA ILE A 304 -3.61 -7.54 9.60
C ILE A 304 -3.28 -9.01 9.87
N LEU A 305 -2.71 -9.69 8.88
CA LEU A 305 -2.18 -11.04 9.04
C LEU A 305 -0.72 -11.00 9.51
N CYS A 306 -0.30 -11.92 10.37
CA CYS A 306 1.12 -11.99 10.71
C CYS A 306 1.84 -12.84 9.66
N PRO A 307 2.75 -12.28 8.85
CA PRO A 307 3.46 -13.04 7.82
C PRO A 307 4.37 -14.12 8.42
N TYR A 308 4.70 -14.03 9.71
CA TYR A 308 5.56 -14.99 10.41
C TYR A 308 4.77 -16.15 11.02
N CYS A 309 3.45 -16.02 11.20
CA CYS A 309 2.57 -17.10 11.67
C CYS A 309 1.79 -17.75 10.52
N ASP A 310 1.61 -17.04 9.39
CA ASP A 310 0.88 -17.50 8.19
C ASP A 310 1.47 -18.79 7.58
N GLU A 311 2.77 -19.05 7.77
CA GLU A 311 3.51 -20.19 7.18
C GLU A 311 3.60 -21.46 8.07
N TYR A 312 3.04 -21.47 9.29
CA TYR A 312 3.16 -22.63 10.19
C TYR A 312 1.94 -23.58 10.10
N THR A 313 1.99 -24.51 9.15
CA THR A 313 1.17 -25.74 9.21
C THR A 313 1.97 -26.86 9.87
N TYR A 314 1.47 -27.37 10.99
CA TYR A 314 1.96 -28.60 11.60
C TYR A 314 1.13 -29.77 11.04
N LEU A 315 1.80 -30.77 10.49
CA LEU A 315 1.21 -32.09 10.29
C LEU A 315 1.23 -32.80 11.64
N ASP A 316 0.06 -33.06 12.24
CA ASP A 316 0.00 -33.86 13.47
C ASP A 316 0.38 -35.31 13.13
N GLN A 317 1.58 -35.73 13.51
CA GLN A 317 1.98 -37.15 13.51
C GLN A 317 1.37 -37.82 14.75
N GLY A 318 0.04 -37.84 14.81
CA GLY A 318 -0.68 -38.08 16.06
C GLY A 318 -2.02 -38.82 15.94
N GLY A 319 -2.33 -39.49 14.83
CA GLY A 319 -3.52 -40.33 14.75
C GLY A 319 -3.70 -40.95 13.37
N GLN A 320 -3.93 -42.27 13.33
CA GLN A 320 -4.02 -43.05 12.09
C GLN A 320 -5.22 -42.72 11.18
N ASP A 321 -6.09 -41.75 11.51
CA ASP A 321 -7.31 -41.45 10.74
C ASP A 321 -7.75 -39.96 10.76
N SER A 322 -6.85 -38.99 10.99
CA SER A 322 -7.21 -37.57 10.87
C SER A 322 -6.08 -36.73 10.29
N GLU A 323 -6.05 -36.58 8.96
CA GLU A 323 -5.26 -35.57 8.25
C GLU A 323 -5.87 -34.15 8.42
N GLU A 324 -6.28 -33.77 9.64
CA GLU A 324 -6.72 -32.40 9.90
C GLU A 324 -5.50 -31.52 10.16
N GLU A 325 -5.09 -30.80 9.12
CA GLU A 325 -4.05 -29.77 9.15
C GLU A 325 -4.46 -28.65 10.13
N MET A 326 -4.05 -28.74 11.40
CA MET A 326 -4.34 -27.71 12.40
C MET A 326 -3.32 -26.56 12.30
N ARG A 327 -3.72 -25.50 11.61
CA ARG A 327 -3.04 -24.20 11.57
C ARG A 327 -3.03 -23.59 12.98
N TYR A 328 -1.85 -23.24 13.51
CA TYR A 328 -1.79 -22.53 14.79
C TYR A 328 -2.53 -21.19 14.65
N ALA A 329 -3.58 -21.04 15.45
CA ALA A 329 -4.63 -20.04 15.28
C ALA A 329 -4.09 -18.60 15.28
N GLN A 330 -3.81 -18.08 14.09
CA GLN A 330 -4.34 -16.77 13.76
C GLN A 330 -5.82 -17.00 13.44
N ASP A 331 -6.74 -16.31 14.11
CA ASP A 331 -8.13 -16.21 13.68
C ASP A 331 -8.09 -15.94 12.17
N GLU A 332 -8.85 -16.67 11.35
CA GLU A 332 -8.77 -16.56 9.86
C GLU A 332 -8.90 -15.10 9.35
N ARG A 333 -9.41 -14.21 10.20
CA ARG A 333 -9.65 -12.79 9.96
C ARG A 333 -8.44 -11.87 10.27
N GLY A 334 -7.43 -12.33 11.01
CA GLY A 334 -6.26 -11.53 11.41
C GLY A 334 -6.51 -10.55 12.58
N PHE A 335 -5.45 -9.82 12.95
CA PHE A 335 -5.45 -8.84 14.05
C PHE A 335 -6.33 -7.62 13.73
N ALA A 336 -7.07 -7.13 14.72
CA ALA A 336 -8.03 -6.05 14.54
C ALA A 336 -7.43 -4.70 14.09
N ASP A 337 -6.21 -4.39 14.54
CA ASP A 337 -5.53 -3.14 14.21
C ASP A 337 -4.00 -3.27 14.34
N VAL A 338 -3.30 -2.17 14.03
CA VAL A 338 -1.83 -2.07 14.05
C VAL A 338 -1.28 -2.23 15.47
N ASP A 339 -2.00 -1.81 16.51
CA ASP A 339 -1.55 -1.93 17.90
C ASP A 339 -1.60 -3.39 18.36
N LYS A 340 -2.68 -4.11 18.06
CA LYS A 340 -2.77 -5.55 18.33
C LYS A 340 -1.75 -6.35 17.54
N PHE A 341 -1.49 -5.94 16.31
CA PHE A 341 -0.41 -6.54 15.54
C PHE A 341 0.98 -6.23 16.14
N ARG A 342 1.21 -5.00 16.63
CA ARG A 342 2.44 -4.62 17.33
C ARG A 342 2.64 -5.48 18.58
N GLU A 343 1.64 -5.54 19.46
CA GLU A 343 1.68 -6.36 20.68
C GLU A 343 2.08 -7.81 20.33
N HIS A 344 1.43 -8.42 19.34
CA HIS A 344 1.77 -9.77 18.91
C HIS A 344 3.23 -9.91 18.45
N LEU A 345 3.74 -8.97 17.64
CA LEU A 345 5.13 -8.98 17.18
C LEU A 345 6.13 -8.82 18.33
N GLU A 346 5.81 -7.97 19.31
CA GLU A 346 6.63 -7.77 20.52
C GLU A 346 6.73 -9.06 21.34
N TRP A 347 5.62 -9.78 21.50
CA TRP A 347 5.59 -11.00 22.31
C TRP A 347 6.16 -12.24 21.60
N ASN A 348 5.98 -12.36 20.28
CA ASN A 348 6.24 -13.62 19.55
C ASN A 348 7.40 -13.53 18.55
N HIS A 349 7.76 -12.33 18.10
CA HIS A 349 8.70 -12.11 17.00
C HIS A 349 9.84 -11.15 17.37
N THR A 350 10.00 -10.88 18.67
CA THR A 350 11.09 -10.07 19.22
C THR A 350 11.76 -10.85 20.34
N ALA A 351 13.09 -10.96 20.33
CA ALA A 351 13.78 -11.38 21.54
C ALA A 351 13.75 -10.24 22.56
N LEU A 352 13.20 -10.50 23.74
CA LEU A 352 13.86 -9.95 24.93
C LEU A 352 15.27 -10.57 24.94
N PRO A 353 16.36 -9.80 25.05
CA PRO A 353 17.66 -10.39 25.29
C PRO A 353 17.54 -11.26 26.53
N VAL A 354 17.68 -12.58 26.36
CA VAL A 354 17.77 -13.50 27.50
C VAL A 354 18.95 -12.99 28.31
N PRO A 355 18.76 -12.52 29.56
CA PRO A 355 19.90 -12.12 30.38
C PRO A 355 20.82 -13.33 30.44
N ALA A 356 22.09 -13.13 30.06
CA ALA A 356 23.08 -14.18 30.16
C ALA A 356 23.07 -14.68 31.61
N ILE A 357 22.61 -15.92 31.82
CA ILE A 357 22.71 -16.56 33.12
C ILE A 357 24.21 -16.61 33.41
N PRO A 358 24.71 -15.92 34.44
CA PRO A 358 26.12 -15.99 34.77
C PRO A 358 26.44 -17.47 35.01
N VAL A 359 27.40 -17.99 34.25
CA VAL A 359 27.92 -19.34 34.45
C VAL A 359 28.55 -19.35 35.85
N ILE A 360 27.79 -19.82 36.84
CA ILE A 360 28.34 -20.12 38.15
C ILE A 360 29.23 -21.33 37.94
N SER A 361 30.54 -21.11 37.89
CA SER A 361 31.52 -22.20 37.92
C SER A 361 31.22 -23.09 39.11
N SER A 362 30.79 -24.31 38.83
CA SER A 362 30.51 -25.34 39.82
C SER A 362 31.83 -25.83 40.43
N SER A 363 32.31 -25.13 41.45
CA SER A 363 33.17 -25.69 42.48
C SER A 363 32.84 -25.00 43.80
N VAL A 364 31.86 -25.53 44.52
CA VAL A 364 31.99 -26.10 45.87
C VAL A 364 30.57 -26.53 46.30
N SER A 365 30.37 -27.83 46.45
CA SER A 365 29.16 -28.42 47.03
C SER A 365 29.03 -28.00 48.49
N ASN A 366 27.92 -27.34 48.87
CA ASN A 366 27.20 -27.53 50.14
C ASN A 366 26.09 -26.48 50.30
N CYS A 367 24.86 -26.81 49.85
CA CYS A 367 23.66 -26.15 50.35
C CYS A 367 23.06 -27.01 51.47
N ARG A 368 23.11 -26.48 52.69
CA ARG A 368 22.47 -27.06 53.89
C ARG A 368 21.09 -26.41 54.01
N VAL A 369 20.03 -27.20 53.82
CA VAL A 369 18.64 -26.76 54.06
C VAL A 369 18.39 -26.75 55.57
N MET A 370 17.87 -25.63 56.09
CA MET A 370 17.18 -25.58 57.38
C MET A 370 15.69 -25.45 57.16
#